data_AF-A0A0A2MS26-F1
#
_entry.id   AF-A0A0A2MS26-F1
#
_cell.length_a   1.000
_cell.length_b   1.000
_cell.length_c   1.000
_cell.angle_alpha   90.00
_cell.angle_beta   90.00
_cell.angle_gamma   90.00
#
_symmetry.space_group_name_H-M   'P 1'
#
loop_
_entity.id
_entity.type
_entity.pdbx_description
1 polymer ?
#
loop_
_entity_poly.entity_id
_entity_poly.type
_entity_poly.pdbx_seq_one_letter_code
_entity_poly.pdbx_strand_id
1 'polypeptide(L)' 'MVNIETIVKDWMTKNEIGLGKVMQPFRLSLVGALKEPHLFDIVEMIGKEETIVRLQKAIATQ' A
#
# COMPACT_ATOMS: atom_id res chain seq x y z
N MET A 1 -15.25 2.21 -11.95
CA MET A 1 -14.30 1.41 -11.14
C MET A 1 -13.53 2.38 -10.27
N VAL A 2 -13.49 2.16 -8.96
CA VAL A 2 -12.73 3.04 -8.07
C VAL A 2 -11.31 2.50 -8.01
N ASN A 3 -10.33 3.28 -8.48
CA ASN A 3 -8.92 2.89 -8.44
C ASN A 3 -8.40 3.07 -7.00
N ILE A 4 -7.82 2.00 -6.44
CA ILE A 4 -7.27 2.01 -5.08
C ILE A 4 -6.16 3.05 -4.91
N GLU A 5 -5.41 3.34 -5.98
CA GLU A 5 -4.44 4.43 -6.00
C GLU A 5 -5.08 5.77 -5.69
N THR A 6 -6.22 6.07 -6.32
CA THR A 6 -6.97 7.32 -6.10
C THR A 6 -7.50 7.38 -4.67
N ILE A 7 -8.10 6.31 -4.14
CA ILE A 7 -8.62 6.27 -2.77
C ILE A 7 -7.49 6.55 -1.76
N VAL A 8 -6.36 5.88 -1.92
CA VAL A 8 -5.23 6.01 -0.99
C VAL A 8 -4.61 7.41 -1.09
N LYS A 9 -4.46 7.95 -2.31
CA LYS A 9 -3.97 9.33 -2.51
C LYS A 9 -4.91 10.36 -1.89
N ASP A 10 -6.21 10.25 -2.11
CA ASP A 10 -7.20 11.17 -1.55
C ASP A 10 -7.22 11.10 -0.02
N TRP A 11 -7.13 9.90 0.55
CA TRP A 11 -7.03 9.73 2.00
C TRP A 11 -5.75 10.36 2.55
N MET A 12 -4.59 10.18 1.90
CA MET A 12 -3.35 10.81 2.32
C MET A 12 -3.45 12.34 2.28
N THR A 13 -4.00 12.91 1.21
CA THR A 13 -4.21 14.36 1.07
C THR A 13 -5.13 14.89 2.16
N LYS A 14 -6.24 14.20 2.46
CA LYS A 14 -7.17 14.59 3.54
C LYS A 14 -6.56 14.55 4.94
N ASN A 15 -5.58 13.68 5.16
CA ASN A 15 -4.88 13.55 6.44
C ASN A 15 -3.55 14.31 6.48
N GLU A 16 -3.24 15.09 5.44
CA GLU A 16 -1.98 15.85 5.31
C GLU A 16 -0.72 14.97 5.46
N ILE A 17 -0.81 13.71 5.03
CA ILE A 17 0.29 12.74 5.11
C ILE A 17 1.08 12.78 3.80
N GLY A 18 2.39 13.05 3.92
CA GLY A 18 3.30 12.98 2.79
C GLY A 18 3.39 11.59 2.17
N LEU A 19 3.38 11.53 0.83
CA LEU A 19 3.32 10.29 0.04
C LEU A 19 4.39 9.25 0.43
N GLY A 20 5.60 9.71 0.75
CA GLY A 20 6.71 8.85 1.16
C GLY A 20 6.48 8.11 2.48
N LYS A 21 5.70 8.69 3.41
CA LYS A 21 5.39 8.07 4.72
C LYS A 21 4.44 6.88 4.62
N VAL A 22 3.65 6.80 3.55
CA VAL A 22 2.69 5.70 3.33
C VAL A 22 3.21 4.76 2.26
N MET A 23 3.69 5.29 1.12
CA MET A 23 4.08 4.45 -0.02
C MET A 23 5.31 3.57 0.27
N GLN A 24 6.28 4.05 1.05
CA GLN A 24 7.46 3.23 1.40
C GLN A 24 7.10 2.03 2.29
N PRO A 25 6.45 2.20 3.46
CA PRO A 25 6.05 1.05 4.28
C PRO A 25 5.02 0.18 3.56
N PHE A 26 4.12 0.76 2.75
CA PHE A 26 3.16 -0.02 1.97
C PHE A 26 3.85 -0.94 0.96
N ARG A 27 4.86 -0.45 0.22
CA ARG A 27 5.70 -1.28 -0.66
C ARG A 27 6.43 -2.38 0.11
N LEU A 28 7.11 -2.03 1.19
CA LEU A 28 7.85 -3.00 2.01
C LEU A 28 6.95 -4.12 2.53
N SER A 29 5.73 -3.78 2.95
CA SER A 29 4.76 -4.73 3.49
C SER A 29 4.27 -5.74 2.45
N LEU A 30 4.27 -5.38 1.16
CA LEU A 30 3.69 -6.20 0.10
C LEU A 30 4.72 -6.99 -0.72
N VAL A 31 5.84 -6.35 -1.07
CA VAL A 31 6.87 -6.90 -1.97
C VAL A 31 8.23 -7.10 -1.30
N GLY A 32 8.44 -6.57 -0.09
CA GLY A 32 9.74 -6.66 0.59
C GLY A 32 10.89 -5.91 -0.10
N ALA A 33 10.62 -5.20 -1.20
CA ALA A 33 11.59 -4.45 -1.99
C ALA A 33 11.01 -3.10 -2.43
N LEU A 34 11.87 -2.07 -2.54
CA LEU A 34 11.45 -0.69 -2.82
C LEU A 34 11.33 -0.34 -4.31
N LYS A 35 11.73 -1.25 -5.22
CA LYS A 35 12.00 -0.93 -6.64
C LYS A 35 10.86 -1.23 -7.63
N GLU A 36 9.78 -1.87 -7.21
CA GLU A 36 8.72 -2.26 -8.13
C GLU A 36 7.81 -1.06 -8.50
N PRO A 37 7.69 -0.69 -9.79
CA PRO A 37 6.91 0.47 -10.22
C PRO A 37 5.39 0.24 -10.17
N HIS A 38 4.94 -1.01 -10.01
CA HIS A 38 3.57 -1.47 -10.18
C HIS A 38 2.89 -1.93 -8.88
N LEU A 39 3.04 -1.16 -7.79
CA LEU A 39 2.49 -1.53 -6.47
C LEU A 39 0.99 -1.82 -6.51
N PHE A 40 0.22 -0.99 -7.20
CA PHE A 40 -1.24 -1.14 -7.25
C PHE A 40 -1.68 -2.31 -8.12
N ASP A 41 -0.92 -2.64 -9.18
CA ASP A 41 -1.17 -3.84 -9.98
C ASP A 41 -0.95 -5.12 -9.15
N ILE A 42 0.03 -5.11 -8.25
CA ILE A 42 0.26 -6.22 -7.30
C ILE A 42 -0.90 -6.32 -6.32
N VAL A 43 -1.39 -5.20 -5.80
CA VAL A 43 -2.54 -5.17 -4.88
C VAL A 43 -3.81 -5.70 -5.57
N GLU A 44 -4.02 -5.34 -6.84
CA GLU A 44 -5.12 -5.90 -7.63
C GLU A 44 -4.93 -7.40 -7.90
N MET A 45 -3.71 -7.85 -8.18
CA MET A 45 -3.39 -9.25 -8.45
C MET A 45 -3.57 -10.15 -7.21
N ILE A 46 -3.09 -9.72 -6.03
CA ILE A 46 -3.20 -10.51 -4.79
C ILE A 46 -4.57 -10.35 -4.12
N GLY A 47 -5.30 -9.29 -4.44
CA GLY A 47 -6.62 -8.99 -3.89
C GLY A 47 -6.60 -8.35 -2.50
N LYS A 48 -7.78 -7.90 -2.08
CA LYS A 48 -7.99 -7.11 -0.85
C LYS A 48 -7.61 -7.86 0.42
N GLU A 49 -8.03 -9.12 0.56
CA GLU A 49 -7.84 -9.89 1.80
C GLU A 49 -6.35 -10.15 2.06
N GLU A 50 -5.63 -10.65 1.06
CA GLU A 50 -4.18 -10.90 1.16
C GLU A 50 -3.41 -9.60 1.41
N THR A 51 -3.81 -8.50 0.77
CA THR A 51 -3.24 -7.17 1.03
C THR A 51 -3.36 -6.79 2.50
N ILE A 52 -4.55 -6.97 3.10
CA ILE A 52 -4.80 -6.66 4.51
C ILE A 52 -3.98 -7.57 5.43
N VAL A 53 -3.92 -8.88 5.14
CA VAL A 53 -3.14 -9.85 5.93
C VAL A 53 -1.66 -9.48 5.95
N ARG A 54 -1.08 -9.12 4.80
CA ARG A 54 0.32 -8.69 4.71
C ARG A 54 0.59 -7.40 5.47
N LEU A 55 -0.32 -6.43 5.39
CA LEU A 55 -0.20 -5.19 6.16
C LEU A 55 -0.25 -5.44 7.66
N GLN A 56 -1.20 -6.26 8.13
CA GLN A 56 -1.29 -6.65 9.54
C GLN A 56 -0.03 -7.36 10.01
N LYS A 57 0.50 -8.28 9.20
CA LYS A 57 1.77 -8.96 9.49
C LYS A 57 2.93 -7.97 9.58
N ALA A 58 3.04 -7.02 8.65
CA ALA A 58 4.09 -6.00 8.69
C ALA A 58 3.99 -5.15 9.97
N ILE A 59 2.78 -4.73 10.37
CA ILE A 59 2.56 -3.97 11.62
C ILE A 59 2.96 -4.80 12.85
N ALA A 60 2.64 -6.10 12.87
CA ALA A 60 2.95 -6.98 14.00
C ALA A 60 4.44 -7.37 14.11
N THR A 61 5.23 -7.16 13.05
CA THR A 61 6.65 -7.57 12.99
C THR A 61 7.61 -6.36 13.05
N GLN A 62 7.09 -5.16 13.31
CA GLN A 62 7.86 -3.91 13.49
C GLN A 62 8.25 -3.72 14.97
#